data_AF-A0A8J6KGT3-F1
#
_entry.id   AF-A0A8J6KGT3-F1
#
_cell.length_a   1.000
_cell.length_b   1.000
_cell.length_c   1.000
_cell.angle_alpha   90.00
_cell.angle_beta   90.00
_cell.angle_gamma   90.00
#
_symmetry.space_group_name_H-M   'P 1'
#
loop_
_entity.id
_entity.type
_entity.pdbx_description
1 polymer ?
#
loop_
_entity_poly.entity_id
_entity_poly.type
_entity_poly.pdbx_seq_one_letter_code
_entity_poly.pdbx_strand_id
1 'polypeptide(L)'
;MKKDGEVPKADLSSDKDIKDLAAKLKCLPLTEKNLRMFNNASENRIPSNDRQFSCKDCDKMWWRRVPQRKEVSKCRNCRKKYDPVPYDKMWGIAEFHCHSCDRLFKGFAQMGLSCPCYMCGSPVLPIHILPPRRTRGQRTRNPHSCFGENCYNRREPYIPGLECVHPRSRAKHNYPKVLYPSMLHVSTGSTVATCLSQGSLTQCDLDDLILDDIRESDEDESDSNDS
;
A
#
# COMPACT_ATOMS: atom_id res chain seq x y z
N MET A 1 12.57 -58.10 19.98
CA MET A 1 12.81 -57.13 18.89
C MET A 1 11.57 -57.12 18.00
N LYS A 2 10.78 -56.05 18.05
CA LYS A 2 9.55 -55.89 17.24
C LYS A 2 9.94 -55.36 15.86
N LYS A 3 9.43 -55.97 14.79
CA LYS A 3 9.61 -55.53 13.40
C LYS A 3 8.65 -54.38 13.13
N ASP A 4 9.18 -53.25 12.66
CA ASP A 4 8.40 -52.12 12.19
C ASP A 4 7.65 -52.49 10.91
N GLY A 5 6.34 -52.27 10.92
CA GLY A 5 5.45 -52.53 9.80
C GLY A 5 5.56 -51.44 8.74
N GLU A 6 5.91 -51.85 7.53
CA GLU A 6 5.92 -51.01 6.35
C GLU A 6 4.48 -50.68 5.95
N VAL A 7 4.10 -49.39 6.04
CA VAL A 7 2.76 -48.92 5.61
C VAL A 7 2.74 -48.87 4.09
N PRO A 8 1.80 -49.55 3.40
CA PRO A 8 1.74 -49.55 1.95
C PRO A 8 1.39 -48.16 1.41
N LYS A 9 2.20 -47.66 0.46
CA LYS A 9 1.91 -46.43 -0.28
C LYS A 9 0.66 -46.64 -1.13
N ALA A 10 -0.45 -46.01 -0.74
CA ALA A 10 -1.68 -46.04 -1.51
C ALA A 10 -1.44 -45.44 -2.91
N ASP A 11 -1.83 -46.18 -3.95
CA ASP A 11 -1.76 -45.75 -5.33
C ASP A 11 -2.82 -44.65 -5.61
N LEU A 12 -2.41 -43.40 -5.46
CA LEU A 12 -3.23 -42.19 -5.69
C LEU A 12 -3.74 -42.08 -7.14
N SER A 13 -3.22 -42.88 -8.09
CA SER A 13 -3.66 -42.91 -9.49
C SER A 13 -5.11 -43.39 -9.66
N SER A 14 -5.61 -44.16 -8.69
CA SER A 14 -6.90 -44.84 -8.75
C SER A 14 -8.04 -44.04 -8.12
N ASP A 15 -7.72 -42.96 -7.41
CA ASP A 15 -8.68 -42.17 -6.63
C ASP A 15 -9.69 -41.47 -7.54
N LYS A 16 -10.97 -41.81 -7.33
CA LYS A 16 -12.11 -41.26 -8.08
C LYS A 16 -12.23 -39.75 -7.88
N ASP A 17 -11.93 -39.25 -6.69
CA ASP A 17 -12.02 -37.84 -6.38
C ASP A 17 -10.94 -37.05 -7.13
N ILE A 18 -9.73 -37.62 -7.26
CA ILE A 18 -8.63 -37.04 -8.05
C ILE A 18 -8.98 -37.01 -9.54
N LYS A 19 -9.58 -38.09 -10.07
CA LYS A 19 -10.02 -38.16 -11.47
C LYS A 19 -11.15 -37.16 -11.77
N ASP A 20 -12.11 -37.02 -10.87
CA ASP A 20 -13.22 -36.08 -11.01
C ASP A 20 -12.74 -34.62 -10.88
N LEU A 21 -11.77 -34.33 -10.00
CA LEU A 21 -11.12 -33.03 -9.93
C LEU A 21 -10.39 -32.71 -11.24
N ALA A 22 -9.63 -33.67 -11.79
CA ALA A 22 -8.91 -33.50 -13.04
C ALA A 22 -9.86 -33.28 -14.24
N ALA A 23 -11.00 -33.97 -14.27
CA ALA A 23 -12.03 -33.77 -15.28
C ALA A 23 -12.67 -32.37 -15.17
N LYS A 24 -12.91 -31.87 -13.95
CA LYS A 24 -13.42 -30.51 -13.71
C LYS A 24 -12.40 -29.42 -14.04
N LEU A 25 -11.10 -29.66 -13.79
CA LEU A 25 -10.01 -28.73 -14.11
C LEU A 25 -9.69 -28.65 -15.61
N LYS A 26 -10.01 -29.71 -16.39
CA LYS A 26 -9.87 -29.73 -17.86
C LYS A 26 -10.75 -28.72 -18.60
N CYS A 27 -11.67 -28.03 -17.92
CA CYS A 27 -12.64 -27.12 -18.55
C CYS A 27 -12.11 -25.71 -18.85
N LEU A 28 -10.86 -25.37 -18.49
CA LEU A 28 -10.29 -24.06 -18.78
C LEU A 28 -9.24 -24.18 -19.88
N PRO A 29 -9.54 -23.75 -21.12
CA PRO A 29 -8.57 -23.83 -22.20
C PRO A 29 -7.36 -22.93 -21.91
N LEU A 30 -6.16 -23.50 -22.06
CA LEU A 30 -4.92 -22.72 -22.04
C LEU A 30 -4.89 -21.85 -23.31
N THR A 31 -5.41 -20.64 -23.21
CA THR A 31 -5.36 -19.67 -24.30
C THR A 31 -3.94 -19.09 -24.43
N GLU A 32 -3.56 -18.69 -25.64
CA GLU A 32 -2.29 -18.00 -25.90
C GLU A 32 -2.14 -16.74 -25.02
N LYS A 33 -3.25 -16.05 -24.74
CA LYS A 33 -3.30 -14.92 -23.82
C LYS A 33 -2.93 -15.31 -22.38
N ASN A 34 -3.47 -16.41 -21.86
CA ASN A 34 -3.17 -16.90 -20.51
C ASN A 34 -1.71 -17.37 -20.40
N LEU A 35 -1.20 -18.06 -21.43
CA LEU A 35 0.20 -18.47 -21.50
C LEU A 35 1.14 -17.26 -21.54
N ARG A 36 0.83 -16.24 -22.35
CA ARG A 36 1.61 -15.00 -22.41
C ARG A 36 1.60 -14.25 -21.07
N MET A 37 0.45 -14.17 -20.40
CA MET A 37 0.38 -13.55 -19.07
C MET A 37 1.14 -14.36 -18.02
N PHE A 38 1.12 -15.69 -18.07
CA PHE A 38 1.91 -16.56 -17.21
C PHE A 38 3.40 -16.33 -17.40
N ASN A 39 3.88 -16.39 -18.66
CA ASN A 39 5.28 -16.17 -18.99
C ASN A 39 5.75 -14.77 -18.57
N ASN A 40 4.96 -13.74 -18.86
CA ASN A 40 5.27 -12.37 -18.42
C ASN A 40 5.36 -12.26 -16.90
N ALA A 41 4.48 -12.97 -16.18
CA ALA A 41 4.49 -12.95 -14.73
C ALA A 41 5.70 -13.70 -14.15
N SER A 42 6.08 -14.85 -14.71
CA SER A 42 7.27 -15.60 -14.29
C SER A 42 8.57 -14.86 -14.62
N GLU A 43 8.58 -14.06 -15.69
CA GLU A 43 9.73 -13.25 -16.11
C GLU A 43 9.75 -11.85 -15.48
N ASN A 44 8.89 -11.55 -14.50
CA ASN A 44 8.76 -10.23 -13.86
C ASN A 44 8.52 -9.07 -14.85
N ARG A 45 7.92 -9.34 -16.01
CA ARG A 45 7.58 -8.36 -17.06
C ARG A 45 6.26 -7.64 -16.83
N ILE A 46 5.62 -7.85 -15.68
CA ILE A 46 4.36 -7.16 -15.34
C ILE A 46 4.69 -5.81 -14.72
N PRO A 47 4.16 -4.70 -15.27
CA PRO A 47 4.32 -3.38 -14.68
C PRO A 47 3.83 -3.36 -13.23
N SER A 48 4.55 -2.64 -12.38
CA SER A 48 4.19 -2.47 -10.97
C SER A 48 3.86 -1.01 -10.69
N ASN A 49 2.90 -0.79 -9.80
CA ASN A 49 2.45 0.52 -9.36
C ASN A 49 2.75 0.69 -7.87
N ASP A 50 3.17 1.89 -7.48
CA ASP A 50 3.29 2.27 -6.08
C ASP A 50 1.92 2.76 -5.59
N ARG A 51 1.34 2.04 -4.62
CA ARG A 51 -0.01 2.30 -4.10
C ARG A 51 0.01 2.53 -2.59
N GLN A 52 -0.85 3.43 -2.13
CA GLN A 52 -1.12 3.66 -0.72
C GLN A 52 -2.19 2.69 -0.22
N PHE A 53 -2.00 2.15 0.97
CA PHE A 53 -2.94 1.29 1.68
C PHE A 53 -3.12 1.77 3.12
N SER A 54 -4.27 1.49 3.72
CA SER A 54 -4.56 1.88 5.09
C SER A 54 -5.50 0.91 5.79
N CYS A 55 -5.21 0.63 7.06
CA CYS A 55 -6.00 -0.24 7.91
C CYS A 55 -6.67 0.60 8.99
N LYS A 56 -8.01 0.70 8.96
CA LYS A 56 -8.79 1.43 9.97
C LYS A 56 -8.57 0.86 11.37
N ASP A 57 -8.69 -0.46 11.50
CA ASP A 57 -8.64 -1.16 12.80
C ASP A 57 -7.29 -1.00 13.51
N CYS A 58 -6.20 -0.88 12.73
CA CYS A 58 -4.84 -0.76 13.27
C CYS A 58 -4.32 0.67 13.22
N ASP A 59 -5.09 1.62 12.70
CA ASP A 59 -4.68 3.00 12.42
C ASP A 59 -3.28 3.13 11.76
N LYS A 60 -2.96 2.20 10.85
CA LYS A 60 -1.69 2.15 10.12
C LYS A 60 -1.94 2.44 8.64
N MET A 61 -1.10 3.28 8.05
CA MET A 61 -0.98 3.47 6.60
C MET A 61 0.38 2.95 6.13
N TRP A 62 0.46 2.46 4.91
CA TRP A 62 1.72 2.04 4.28
C TRP A 62 1.68 2.21 2.77
N TRP A 63 2.85 2.21 2.15
CA TRP A 63 3.00 2.19 0.70
C TRP A 63 3.59 0.87 0.26
N ARG A 64 3.13 0.36 -0.87
CA ARG A 64 3.66 -0.88 -1.44
C ARG A 64 3.71 -0.80 -2.95
N ARG A 65 4.82 -1.27 -3.52
CA ARG A 65 4.90 -1.58 -4.94
C ARG A 65 4.14 -2.88 -5.20
N VAL A 66 3.10 -2.82 -6.00
CA VAL A 66 2.22 -3.96 -6.30
C VAL A 66 2.10 -4.15 -7.82
N PRO A 67 2.02 -5.39 -8.31
CA PRO A 67 1.79 -5.64 -9.73
C PRO A 67 0.45 -5.04 -10.19
N GLN A 68 0.42 -4.38 -11.36
CA GLN A 68 -0.79 -3.74 -11.88
C GLN A 68 -1.97 -4.72 -12.03
N ARG A 69 -1.70 -6.00 -12.30
CA ARG A 69 -2.74 -7.04 -12.39
C ARG A 69 -3.43 -7.36 -11.07
N LYS A 70 -2.81 -7.00 -9.93
CA LYS A 70 -3.29 -7.34 -8.59
C LYS A 70 -2.74 -6.35 -7.59
N GLU A 71 -3.41 -5.22 -7.51
CA GLU A 71 -3.08 -4.16 -6.58
C GLU A 71 -3.65 -4.51 -5.20
N VAL A 72 -3.04 -5.46 -4.49
CA VAL A 72 -3.51 -5.92 -3.18
C VAL A 72 -2.33 -5.97 -2.23
N SER A 73 -2.53 -5.45 -1.02
CA SER A 73 -1.54 -5.50 0.05
C SER A 73 -2.16 -5.99 1.35
N LYS A 74 -1.33 -6.53 2.24
CA LYS A 74 -1.76 -7.11 3.52
C LYS A 74 -1.29 -6.20 4.66
N CYS A 75 -2.17 -5.89 5.60
CA CYS A 75 -1.76 -5.19 6.82
C CYS A 75 -0.83 -6.10 7.65
N ARG A 76 0.29 -5.57 8.16
CA ARG A 76 1.23 -6.34 8.99
C ARG A 76 0.60 -6.79 10.31
N ASN A 77 -0.15 -5.91 10.96
CA ASN A 77 -0.74 -6.18 12.28
C ASN A 77 -1.91 -7.18 12.19
N CYS A 78 -3.01 -6.83 11.51
CA CYS A 78 -4.20 -7.68 11.49
C CYS A 78 -4.21 -8.75 10.40
N ARG A 79 -3.20 -8.78 9.51
CA ARG A 79 -3.04 -9.74 8.41
C ARG A 79 -4.19 -9.77 7.38
N LYS A 80 -5.16 -8.87 7.47
CA LYS A 80 -6.22 -8.68 6.47
C LYS A 80 -5.64 -8.10 5.18
N LYS A 81 -6.21 -8.50 4.03
CA LYS A 81 -5.84 -8.00 2.70
C LYS A 81 -6.74 -6.84 2.31
N TYR A 82 -6.18 -5.86 1.64
CA TYR A 82 -6.82 -4.60 1.31
C TYR A 82 -6.56 -4.20 -0.15
N ASP A 83 -7.57 -3.57 -0.74
CA ASP A 83 -7.44 -2.83 -2.00
C ASP A 83 -6.78 -1.46 -1.73
N PRO A 84 -6.15 -0.82 -2.74
CA PRO A 84 -5.48 0.45 -2.54
C PRO A 84 -6.47 1.55 -2.16
N VAL A 85 -5.98 2.56 -1.45
CA VAL A 85 -6.71 3.81 -1.25
C VAL A 85 -6.98 4.42 -2.63
N PRO A 86 -8.23 4.81 -2.95
CA PRO A 86 -8.57 5.49 -4.19
C PRO A 86 -7.69 6.73 -4.42
N TYR A 87 -7.30 6.97 -5.67
CA TYR A 87 -6.33 8.02 -6.01
C TYR A 87 -6.75 9.41 -5.53
N ASP A 88 -8.03 9.74 -5.69
CA ASP A 88 -8.68 10.97 -5.25
C ASP A 88 -8.71 11.16 -3.72
N LYS A 89 -8.43 10.09 -2.97
CA LYS A 89 -8.47 10.06 -1.50
C LYS A 89 -7.10 9.85 -0.87
N MET A 90 -6.04 9.72 -1.68
CA MET A 90 -4.70 9.54 -1.17
C MET A 90 -4.24 10.76 -0.36
N TRP A 91 -3.39 10.53 0.64
CA TRP A 91 -2.85 11.61 1.46
C TRP A 91 -1.40 11.35 1.86
N GLY A 92 -0.66 12.40 2.18
CA GLY A 92 0.74 12.29 2.56
C GLY A 92 1.53 13.48 2.06
N ILE A 93 2.81 13.27 1.73
CA ILE A 93 3.63 14.31 1.10
C ILE A 93 3.19 14.42 -0.35
N ALA A 94 2.71 15.59 -0.75
CA ALA A 94 2.32 15.89 -2.11
C ALA A 94 3.33 16.82 -2.79
N GLU A 95 3.39 16.74 -4.11
CA GLU A 95 4.06 17.71 -4.96
C GLU A 95 3.04 18.69 -5.54
N PHE A 96 3.40 19.97 -5.56
CA PHE A 96 2.54 21.07 -6.01
C PHE A 96 3.28 21.92 -7.04
N HIS A 97 2.51 22.48 -7.97
CA HIS A 97 2.98 23.52 -8.89
C HIS A 97 2.10 24.75 -8.75
N CYS A 98 2.68 25.83 -8.23
CA CYS A 98 1.98 27.10 -8.12
C CYS A 98 2.06 27.86 -9.44
N HIS A 99 0.93 27.98 -10.15
CA HIS A 99 0.86 28.75 -11.39
C HIS A 99 1.01 30.27 -11.19
N SER A 100 0.79 30.79 -9.98
CA SER A 100 0.90 32.23 -9.69
C SER A 100 2.35 32.71 -9.55
N CYS A 101 3.26 31.85 -9.06
CA CYS A 101 4.67 32.20 -8.86
C CYS A 101 5.65 31.21 -9.50
N ASP A 102 5.13 30.30 -10.33
CA ASP A 102 5.83 29.24 -11.07
C ASP A 102 6.83 28.43 -10.23
N ARG A 103 6.41 28.00 -9.03
CA ARG A 103 7.26 27.23 -8.12
C ARG A 103 6.71 25.84 -7.87
N LEU A 104 7.61 24.88 -7.89
CA LEU A 104 7.39 23.55 -7.37
C LEU A 104 7.71 23.50 -5.88
N PHE A 105 6.81 22.94 -5.09
CA PHE A 105 7.04 22.73 -3.67
C PHE A 105 6.41 21.43 -3.19
N LYS A 106 6.83 20.98 -2.00
CA LYS A 106 6.32 19.76 -1.36
C LYS A 106 5.73 20.09 0.00
N GLY A 107 4.70 19.36 0.37
CA GLY A 107 4.01 19.57 1.64
C GLY A 107 3.03 18.46 1.92
N PHE A 108 2.61 18.32 3.18
CA PHE A 108 1.56 17.37 3.51
C PHE A 108 0.21 17.84 2.98
N ALA A 109 -0.50 16.98 2.24
CA ALA A 109 -1.85 17.23 1.76
C ALA A 109 -2.59 15.94 1.42
N GLN A 110 -3.87 16.10 1.16
CA GLN A 110 -4.73 15.09 0.57
C GLN A 110 -4.98 15.45 -0.89
N MET A 111 -5.11 14.44 -1.74
CA MET A 111 -5.55 14.63 -3.10
C MET A 111 -6.93 15.33 -3.11
N GLY A 112 -7.10 16.29 -4.04
CA GLY A 112 -8.32 17.09 -4.15
C GLY A 112 -8.46 18.26 -3.17
N LEU A 113 -7.59 18.40 -2.17
CA LEU A 113 -7.60 19.52 -1.23
C LEU A 113 -6.50 20.54 -1.55
N SER A 114 -6.86 21.82 -1.62
CA SER A 114 -5.89 22.88 -1.88
C SER A 114 -5.03 23.18 -0.66
N CYS A 115 -3.81 23.64 -0.90
CA CYS A 115 -2.90 24.17 0.11
C CYS A 115 -2.36 25.52 -0.33
N PRO A 116 -2.07 26.44 0.62
CA PRO A 116 -1.50 27.73 0.30
C PRO A 116 -0.07 27.57 -0.22
N CYS A 117 0.25 28.23 -1.33
CA CYS A 117 1.63 28.36 -1.76
C CYS A 117 2.45 29.07 -0.68
N TYR A 118 3.60 28.49 -0.29
CA TYR A 118 4.44 29.05 0.78
C TYR A 118 5.05 30.43 0.47
N MET A 119 5.03 30.85 -0.81
CA MET A 119 5.56 32.14 -1.23
C MET A 119 4.48 33.20 -1.45
N CYS A 120 3.46 32.91 -2.28
CA CYS A 120 2.44 33.89 -2.65
C CYS A 120 1.07 33.67 -1.99
N GLY A 121 0.89 32.57 -1.24
CA GLY A 121 -0.36 32.27 -0.53
C GLY A 121 -1.51 31.79 -1.40
N SER A 122 -1.37 31.76 -2.73
CA SER A 122 -2.44 31.29 -3.62
C SER A 122 -2.79 29.81 -3.33
N PRO A 123 -4.07 29.43 -3.42
CA PRO A 123 -4.49 28.05 -3.22
C PRO A 123 -4.04 27.18 -4.40
N VAL A 124 -3.31 26.10 -4.11
CA VAL A 124 -2.76 25.19 -5.11
C VAL A 124 -3.20 23.77 -4.81
N LEU A 125 -3.68 23.05 -5.82
CA LEU A 125 -4.00 21.62 -5.71
C LEU A 125 -2.73 20.76 -5.85
N PRO A 126 -2.67 19.63 -5.14
CA PRO A 126 -1.59 18.67 -5.32
C PRO A 126 -1.64 18.08 -6.73
N ILE A 127 -0.47 17.84 -7.34
CA ILE A 127 -0.35 17.13 -8.61
C ILE A 127 -0.45 15.62 -8.36
N HIS A 128 0.26 15.14 -7.36
CA HIS A 128 0.22 13.75 -6.92
C HIS A 128 0.76 13.61 -5.50
N ILE A 129 0.34 12.54 -4.81
CA ILE A 129 0.90 12.14 -3.53
C ILE A 129 2.10 11.24 -3.77
N LEU A 130 3.22 11.55 -3.12
CA LEU A 130 4.48 10.83 -3.24
C LEU A 130 4.54 9.65 -2.24
N PRO A 131 4.99 8.46 -2.69
CA PRO A 131 5.39 7.42 -1.75
C PRO A 131 6.57 7.92 -0.90
N PRO A 132 6.69 7.47 0.36
CA PRO A 132 7.84 7.77 1.20
C PRO A 132 9.11 7.25 0.52
N ARG A 133 10.10 8.14 0.35
CA ARG A 133 11.39 7.76 -0.24
C ARG A 133 12.17 6.88 0.74
N ARG A 134 12.79 5.81 0.23
CA ARG A 134 13.70 4.95 1.03
C ARG A 134 14.88 5.74 1.60
N THR A 135 15.40 6.69 0.81
CA THR A 135 16.39 7.67 1.23
C THR A 135 15.70 8.93 1.74
N ARG A 136 15.96 9.27 3.01
CA ARG A 136 15.57 10.55 3.60
C ARG A 136 16.32 11.65 2.85
N GLY A 137 15.69 12.22 1.82
CA GLY A 137 16.19 13.45 1.19
C GLY A 137 16.29 14.58 2.22
N GLN A 138 16.88 15.71 1.81
CA GLN A 138 16.95 16.88 2.69
C GLN A 138 15.56 17.21 3.23
N ARG A 139 15.40 17.11 4.57
CA ARG A 139 14.18 17.53 5.26
C ARG A 139 13.97 19.00 4.95
N THR A 140 12.81 19.32 4.37
CA THR A 140 12.43 20.71 4.16
C THR A 140 12.31 21.37 5.53
N ARG A 141 13.08 22.44 5.78
CA ARG A 141 12.95 23.24 7.00
C ARG A 141 11.63 24.03 7.05
N ASN A 142 10.92 24.10 5.93
CA ASN A 142 9.66 24.82 5.83
C ASN A 142 8.60 24.14 6.71
N PRO A 143 8.01 24.86 7.67
CA PRO A 143 6.91 24.33 8.45
C PRO A 143 5.72 24.07 7.52
N HIS A 144 5.02 22.96 7.73
CA HIS A 144 3.76 22.71 7.05
C HIS A 144 2.78 23.86 7.32
N SER A 145 2.03 24.26 6.30
CA SER A 145 0.90 25.16 6.46
C SER A 145 -0.21 24.73 5.50
N CYS A 146 -1.45 24.75 5.96
CA CYS A 146 -2.63 24.44 5.16
C CYS A 146 -3.85 25.23 5.66
N PHE A 147 -4.95 25.10 4.93
CA PHE A 147 -6.24 25.71 5.26
C PHE A 147 -7.05 24.91 6.30
N GLY A 148 -6.47 23.86 6.88
CA GLY A 148 -7.14 23.03 7.88
C GLY A 148 -7.32 23.76 9.21
N GLU A 149 -8.51 23.66 9.79
CA GLU A 149 -8.92 24.31 11.03
C GLU A 149 -8.01 23.93 12.22
N ASN A 150 -7.60 22.67 12.27
CA ASN A 150 -6.76 22.06 13.30
C ASN A 150 -5.25 22.02 12.91
N CYS A 151 -4.81 22.79 11.93
CA CYS A 151 -3.39 22.81 11.56
C CYS A 151 -2.53 23.51 12.63
N TYR A 152 -1.40 22.90 13.02
CA TYR A 152 -0.52 23.50 14.04
C TYR A 152 0.12 24.83 13.59
N ASN A 153 0.20 25.07 12.29
CA ASN A 153 0.71 26.29 11.66
C ASN A 153 -0.29 26.71 10.56
N ARG A 154 -1.54 26.83 10.98
CA ARG A 154 -2.70 27.21 10.16
C ARG A 154 -2.47 28.54 9.46
N ARG A 155 -2.92 28.62 8.20
CA ARG A 155 -2.98 29.88 7.44
C ARG A 155 -4.42 30.36 7.38
N GLU A 156 -4.60 31.67 7.58
CA GLU A 156 -5.88 32.33 7.39
C GLU A 156 -6.06 32.75 5.91
N PRO A 157 -7.28 32.68 5.36
CA PRO A 157 -8.48 32.12 5.98
C PRO A 157 -8.42 30.58 6.01
N TYR A 158 -8.83 29.98 7.13
CA TYR A 158 -9.04 28.53 7.18
C TYR A 158 -10.41 28.14 6.62
N ILE A 159 -10.58 26.86 6.30
CA ILE A 159 -11.85 26.28 5.85
C ILE A 159 -12.47 25.54 7.05
N PRO A 160 -13.63 26.00 7.57
CA PRO A 160 -14.31 25.32 8.67
C PRO A 160 -14.62 23.86 8.35
N GLY A 161 -14.35 22.96 9.30
CA GLY A 161 -14.52 21.51 9.13
C GLY A 161 -13.44 20.83 8.29
N LEU A 162 -12.47 21.56 7.73
CA LEU A 162 -11.34 20.96 7.03
C LEU A 162 -10.28 20.48 8.02
N GLU A 163 -10.00 19.18 8.02
CA GLU A 163 -8.94 18.61 8.85
C GLU A 163 -7.58 18.61 8.14
N CYS A 164 -6.55 19.03 8.87
CA CYS A 164 -5.16 18.90 8.49
C CYS A 164 -4.74 17.43 8.49
N VAL A 165 -4.09 17.01 7.41
CA VAL A 165 -3.55 15.65 7.26
C VAL A 165 -2.16 15.46 7.87
N HIS A 166 -1.53 16.54 8.33
CA HIS A 166 -0.16 16.49 8.82
C HIS A 166 -0.06 15.68 10.12
N PRO A 167 0.88 14.71 10.23
CA PRO A 167 0.99 13.84 11.40
C PRO A 167 1.05 14.60 12.74
N ARG A 168 1.86 15.66 12.81
CA ARG A 168 1.96 16.53 13.99
C ARG A 168 0.63 17.21 14.38
N SER A 169 -0.13 17.72 13.41
CA SER A 169 -1.44 18.32 13.70
C SER A 169 -2.40 17.26 14.24
N ARG A 170 -2.45 16.10 13.58
CA ARG A 170 -3.35 15.01 13.98
C ARG A 170 -3.01 14.46 15.37
N ALA A 171 -1.72 14.26 15.66
CA ALA A 171 -1.27 13.83 16.99
C ALA A 171 -1.64 14.85 18.08
N LYS A 172 -1.44 16.15 17.82
CA LYS A 172 -1.81 17.22 18.77
C LYS A 172 -3.30 17.23 19.11
N HIS A 173 -4.14 16.81 18.17
CA HIS A 173 -5.60 16.77 18.32
C HIS A 173 -6.16 15.38 18.60
N ASN A 174 -5.31 14.38 18.87
CA ASN A 174 -5.71 12.97 19.08
C ASN A 174 -6.55 12.39 17.93
N TYR A 175 -6.26 12.79 16.69
CA TYR A 175 -6.94 12.29 15.50
C TYR A 175 -6.25 11.06 14.92
N PRO A 176 -7.00 10.10 14.34
CA PRO A 176 -6.44 8.87 13.79
C PRO A 176 -5.46 9.17 12.65
N LYS A 177 -4.35 8.42 12.52
CA LYS A 177 -3.39 8.55 11.42
C LYS A 177 -4.03 8.24 10.06
N VAL A 178 -4.99 7.33 10.02
CA VAL A 178 -5.74 6.95 8.83
C VAL A 178 -6.87 7.94 8.56
N LEU A 179 -6.81 8.61 7.41
CA LEU A 179 -7.88 9.50 6.94
C LEU A 179 -8.94 8.73 6.14
N TYR A 180 -8.51 7.95 5.15
CA TYR A 180 -9.41 7.12 4.33
C TYR A 180 -9.00 5.66 4.43
N PRO A 181 -9.85 4.77 4.97
CA PRO A 181 -9.52 3.37 5.10
C PRO A 181 -9.57 2.67 3.74
N SER A 182 -8.63 1.75 3.50
CA SER A 182 -8.71 0.85 2.36
C SER A 182 -9.90 -0.10 2.50
N MET A 183 -10.49 -0.46 1.36
CA MET A 183 -11.53 -1.49 1.31
C MET A 183 -10.92 -2.86 1.55
N LEU A 184 -11.65 -3.71 2.29
CA LEU A 184 -11.25 -5.10 2.49
C LEU A 184 -11.27 -5.82 1.15
N HIS A 185 -10.15 -6.44 0.79
CA HIS A 185 -10.03 -7.16 -0.47
C HIS A 185 -10.81 -8.47 -0.41
N VAL A 186 -11.81 -8.62 -1.28
CA VAL A 186 -12.52 -9.89 -1.49
C VAL A 186 -11.86 -10.64 -2.63
N SER A 187 -11.17 -11.74 -2.32
CA SER A 187 -10.55 -12.57 -3.35
C SER A 187 -11.62 -13.28 -4.18
N THR A 188 -11.83 -12.83 -5.41
CA THR A 188 -12.77 -13.43 -6.37
C THR A 188 -12.27 -14.74 -6.99
N GLY A 189 -11.24 -15.37 -6.44
CA GLY A 189 -10.72 -16.68 -6.90
C GLY A 189 -10.10 -16.71 -8.30
N SER A 190 -10.10 -15.61 -9.06
CA SER A 190 -9.62 -15.57 -10.44
C SER A 190 -8.09 -15.45 -10.53
N THR A 191 -7.35 -16.45 -10.07
CA THR A 191 -5.94 -16.67 -10.47
C THR A 191 -5.83 -17.53 -11.73
N VAL A 192 -6.95 -18.04 -12.23
CA VAL A 192 -7.06 -18.96 -13.37
C VAL A 192 -6.30 -18.48 -14.60
N ALA A 193 -6.35 -17.17 -14.91
CA ALA A 193 -5.73 -16.64 -16.11
C ALA A 193 -4.18 -16.66 -16.10
N THR A 194 -3.57 -16.81 -14.91
CA THR A 194 -2.10 -16.83 -14.78
C THR A 194 -1.58 -18.10 -14.10
N CYS A 195 -2.39 -19.02 -13.60
CA CYS A 195 -1.94 -20.22 -12.87
C CYS A 195 -0.91 -20.00 -11.74
N LEU A 196 -0.68 -18.75 -11.33
CA LEU A 196 0.27 -18.42 -10.26
C LEU A 196 -0.44 -18.51 -8.91
N SER A 197 0.17 -19.24 -7.99
CA SER A 197 -0.28 -19.26 -6.60
C SER A 197 -0.17 -17.84 -6.03
N GLN A 198 -1.10 -17.46 -5.14
CA GLN A 198 -0.99 -16.20 -4.42
C GLN A 198 0.30 -16.11 -3.58
N GLY A 199 0.96 -17.24 -3.32
CA GLY A 199 2.28 -17.33 -2.68
C GLY A 199 3.45 -16.89 -3.57
N SER A 200 3.32 -16.92 -4.90
CA SER A 200 4.39 -16.41 -5.79
C SER A 200 4.53 -14.88 -5.74
N LEU A 201 3.53 -14.15 -5.21
CA LEU A 201 3.62 -12.69 -5.00
C LEU A 201 4.66 -12.30 -3.93
N THR A 202 5.20 -13.25 -3.16
CA THR A 202 6.26 -13.00 -2.18
C THR A 202 7.66 -13.10 -2.77
N GLN A 203 7.82 -13.57 -4.02
CA GLN A 203 9.15 -13.79 -4.62
C GLN A 203 9.88 -12.49 -5.02
N CYS A 204 9.19 -11.35 -5.08
CA CYS A 204 9.88 -10.10 -5.40
C CYS A 204 10.43 -9.34 -4.19
N ASP A 205 10.06 -9.66 -2.94
CA ASP A 205 10.33 -8.76 -1.81
C ASP A 205 10.35 -9.49 -0.45
N LEU A 206 10.83 -10.73 -0.39
CA LEU A 206 11.02 -11.37 0.92
C LEU A 206 12.04 -10.54 1.74
N ASP A 207 13.11 -10.07 1.09
CA ASP A 207 14.12 -9.19 1.68
C ASP A 207 13.56 -7.82 2.05
N ASP A 208 12.73 -7.20 1.22
CA ASP A 208 12.08 -5.92 1.53
C ASP A 208 11.04 -6.07 2.67
N LEU A 209 10.34 -7.20 2.74
CA LEU A 209 9.45 -7.53 3.86
C LEU A 209 10.24 -7.73 5.15
N ILE A 210 11.40 -8.41 5.10
CA ILE A 210 12.31 -8.61 6.23
C ILE A 210 12.92 -7.28 6.67
N LEU A 211 13.43 -6.46 5.75
CA LEU A 211 14.05 -5.17 6.05
C LEU A 211 13.07 -4.18 6.65
N ASP A 212 11.81 -4.20 6.20
CA ASP A 212 10.77 -3.39 6.81
C ASP A 212 10.37 -3.92 8.21
N ASP A 213 10.39 -5.23 8.46
CA ASP A 213 10.12 -5.82 9.79
C ASP A 213 11.26 -5.46 10.78
N ILE A 214 12.51 -5.50 10.31
CA ILE A 214 13.69 -5.06 11.07
C ILE A 214 13.55 -3.57 11.41
N ARG A 215 13.18 -2.74 10.43
CA ARG A 215 13.05 -1.29 10.64
C ARG A 215 11.91 -0.91 11.59
N GLU A 216 10.76 -1.60 11.53
CA GLU A 216 9.65 -1.36 12.48
C GLU A 216 10.06 -1.72 13.92
N SER A 217 10.97 -2.69 14.13
CA SER A 217 11.48 -3.03 15.47
C SER A 217 12.38 -1.94 16.06
N ASP A 218 13.20 -1.29 15.22
CA ASP A 218 14.12 -0.23 15.67
C ASP A 218 13.42 1.10 15.99
N GLU A 219 12.26 1.38 15.38
CA GLU A 219 11.52 2.62 15.63
C GLU A 219 10.81 2.61 17.00
N ASP A 220 10.49 1.44 17.57
CA ASP A 220 9.88 1.29 18.90
C ASP A 220 10.91 1.40 20.07
N GLU A 221 12.21 1.23 19.83
CA GLU A 221 13.26 1.40 20.85
C GLU A 221 13.82 2.84 20.94
N SER A 222 13.54 3.69 19.95
CA SER A 222 14.16 5.01 19.84
C SER A 222 13.51 6.14 20.65
N ASP A 223 12.39 5.89 21.34
CA ASP A 223 11.70 6.87 22.20
C ASP A 223 12.17 6.84 23.67
N SER A 224 13.31 6.19 23.97
CA SER A 224 13.88 6.10 25.32
C SER A 224 15.26 6.77 25.43
N ASN A 225 15.41 8.01 24.95
CA ASN A 225 16.50 8.88 25.40
C ASN A 225 16.22 10.34 25.03
N ASP A 226 15.56 11.04 25.95
CA ASP A 226 15.72 12.50 26.08
C ASP A 226 15.94 12.79 27.58
N SER A 227 17.14 13.27 27.89
CA SER A 227 17.57 13.85 29.18
C SER A 227 18.33 15.13 28.87
#